data_AF-A0A974A6P7-F1
#
_entry.id   AF-A0A974A6P7-F1
#
_cell.length_a   1.000
_cell.length_b   1.000
_cell.length_c   1.000
_cell.angle_alpha   90.00
_cell.angle_beta   90.00
_cell.angle_gamma   90.00
#
_symmetry.space_group_name_H-M   'P 1'
#
loop_
_entity.id
_entity.type
_entity.pdbx_description
1 polymer ?
#
loop_
_entity_poly.entity_id
_entity_poly.type
_entity_poly.pdbx_seq_one_letter_code
_entity_poly.pdbx_strand_id
1 'polypeptide(L)'
;MAVRRLAAEQPESFEFTEKNLVWAKKLIDRYPAGRQASAVIPLLWRAQEQHDGWVCEPAIRYIAEMLDMPKIRVLEVATFYTMFQLQPVGKKAHIQVCGTTPCQLRGSEELVKICQSRIAKHMHEISEDGMFSWEEVECLGACVNAPMVQIFKDTYEDLTPDTFNKLLDDISAGKEVTPGPQNGRRFGMAEGGQTTLSEVEDDTVGLLPVPHLVDGNEKASHDFAGGPINADGNDYDGVPTPAEDAVAKVKAAFAAKSDKAAEKPAAKPAAPKAAPKPAAVAKTEPAAGEKEPELLKAARGGKADDLKQLKGVGPKLEGTLNELGVYHFDQVASWGADEIAWVDARLKFKGRIERDGWIEQAKILADGGTTEFSKRVAAGEVASSKSEE
;
A
#
# COMPACT_ATOMS: atom_id res chain seq x y z
N MET A 1 6.39 -15.53 -0.33
CA MET A 1 5.19 -15.21 0.48
C MET A 1 4.79 -16.47 1.22
N ALA A 2 4.84 -16.44 2.55
CA ALA A 2 4.31 -17.53 3.36
C ALA A 2 2.81 -17.69 3.09
N VAL A 3 2.32 -18.93 3.06
CA VAL A 3 0.89 -19.20 2.87
C VAL A 3 0.15 -18.82 4.15
N ARG A 4 -0.53 -17.67 4.15
CA ARG A 4 -1.36 -17.23 5.29
C ARG A 4 -2.66 -18.03 5.33
N ARG A 5 -2.95 -18.64 6.47
CA ARG A 5 -4.13 -19.51 6.67
C ARG A 5 -4.96 -18.99 7.83
N LEU A 6 -6.26 -19.27 7.79
CA LEU A 6 -7.17 -19.07 8.91
C LEU A 6 -6.83 -20.02 10.06
N ALA A 7 -7.16 -19.63 11.29
CA ALA A 7 -7.03 -20.50 12.45
C ALA A 7 -7.77 -21.82 12.25
N ALA A 8 -7.17 -22.92 12.71
CA ALA A 8 -7.83 -24.23 12.64
C ALA A 8 -9.07 -24.24 13.56
N GLU A 9 -8.94 -23.61 14.72
CA GLU A 9 -10.02 -23.40 15.68
C GLU A 9 -10.69 -22.05 15.39
N GLN A 10 -11.99 -22.09 15.14
CA GLN A 10 -12.81 -20.93 14.83
C GLN A 10 -13.93 -20.82 15.88
N PRO A 11 -14.38 -19.60 16.23
CA PRO A 11 -15.59 -19.44 17.00
C PRO A 11 -16.80 -19.97 16.22
N GLU A 12 -17.89 -20.31 16.91
CA GLU A 12 -19.11 -20.80 16.24
C GLU A 12 -19.79 -19.71 15.40
N SER A 13 -19.72 -18.45 15.85
CA SER A 13 -20.38 -17.31 15.23
C SER A 13 -19.62 -16.01 15.47
N PHE A 14 -19.98 -14.98 14.70
CA PHE A 14 -19.54 -13.61 14.90
C PHE A 14 -20.68 -12.68 14.49
N GLU A 15 -20.92 -11.67 15.31
CA GLU A 15 -21.78 -10.53 14.98
C GLU A 15 -21.11 -9.26 15.53
N PHE A 16 -21.30 -8.12 14.85
CA PHE A 16 -20.90 -6.85 15.44
C PHE A 16 -21.75 -6.56 16.70
N THR A 17 -21.11 -5.98 17.71
CA THR A 17 -21.85 -5.37 18.83
C THR A 17 -22.80 -4.29 18.30
N GLU A 18 -23.83 -3.93 19.05
CA GLU A 18 -24.79 -2.90 18.63
C GLU A 18 -24.09 -1.59 18.23
N LYS A 19 -23.10 -1.15 19.01
CA LYS A 19 -22.26 0.02 18.72
C LYS A 19 -21.53 -0.14 17.37
N ASN A 20 -20.86 -1.27 17.15
CA ASN A 20 -20.10 -1.51 15.92
C ASN A 20 -20.99 -1.74 14.71
N LEU A 21 -22.22 -2.25 14.88
CA LEU A 21 -23.20 -2.40 13.82
C LEU A 21 -23.74 -1.04 13.36
N VAL A 22 -24.03 -0.13 14.30
CA VAL A 22 -24.41 1.26 13.98
C VAL A 22 -23.29 1.96 13.21
N TRP A 23 -22.05 1.82 13.69
CA TRP A 23 -20.87 2.34 13.01
C TRP A 23 -20.69 1.75 11.60
N ALA A 24 -20.85 0.43 11.45
CA ALA A 24 -20.71 -0.27 10.19
C ALA A 24 -21.72 0.21 9.15
N LYS A 25 -22.99 0.39 9.54
CA LYS A 25 -24.03 0.93 8.66
C LYS A 25 -23.68 2.35 8.19
N LYS A 26 -23.32 3.23 9.13
CA LYS A 26 -22.90 4.61 8.81
C LYS A 26 -21.67 4.63 7.87
N LEU A 27 -20.72 3.71 8.07
CA LEU A 27 -19.55 3.57 7.22
C LEU A 27 -19.92 3.12 5.80
N ILE A 28 -20.82 2.15 5.66
CA ILE A 28 -21.30 1.66 4.37
C ILE A 28 -21.98 2.78 3.59
N ASP A 29 -22.78 3.62 4.27
CA ASP A 29 -23.48 4.76 3.67
C ASP A 29 -22.52 5.83 3.11
N ARG A 30 -21.24 5.80 3.47
CA ARG A 30 -20.23 6.67 2.85
C ARG A 30 -19.88 6.26 1.44
N TYR A 31 -20.12 5.03 1.03
CA TYR A 31 -19.78 4.59 -0.32
C TYR A 31 -20.96 4.80 -1.26
N PRO A 32 -20.74 5.27 -2.50
CA PRO A 32 -21.82 5.45 -3.47
C PRO A 32 -22.63 4.17 -3.67
N ALA A 33 -23.91 4.32 -4.02
CA ALA A 33 -24.77 3.18 -4.33
C ALA A 33 -24.12 2.25 -5.39
N GLY A 34 -24.06 0.95 -5.09
CA GLY A 34 -23.40 -0.08 -5.90
C GLY A 34 -21.89 -0.19 -5.69
N ARG A 35 -21.30 0.58 -4.75
CA ARG A 35 -19.87 0.56 -4.39
C ARG A 35 -19.61 0.21 -2.93
N GLN A 36 -20.61 -0.33 -2.22
CA GLN A 36 -20.52 -0.69 -0.81
C GLN A 36 -19.40 -1.71 -0.52
N ALA A 37 -19.02 -2.53 -1.50
CA ALA A 37 -17.87 -3.44 -1.41
C ALA A 37 -16.56 -2.75 -0.98
N SER A 38 -16.41 -1.44 -1.22
CA SER A 38 -15.25 -0.67 -0.77
C SER A 38 -15.15 -0.53 0.75
N ALA A 39 -16.21 -0.83 1.51
CA ALA A 39 -16.21 -0.87 2.97
C ALA A 39 -15.52 -2.11 3.55
N VAL A 40 -15.13 -3.10 2.73
CA VAL A 40 -14.64 -4.40 3.23
C VAL A 40 -13.40 -4.30 4.13
N ILE A 41 -12.42 -3.46 3.79
CA ILE A 41 -11.19 -3.29 4.57
C ILE A 41 -11.49 -2.70 5.97
N PRO A 42 -12.15 -1.54 6.09
CA PRO A 42 -12.45 -0.99 7.42
C PRO A 42 -13.40 -1.86 8.24
N LEU A 43 -14.34 -2.60 7.62
CA LEU A 43 -15.18 -3.56 8.35
C LEU A 43 -14.37 -4.75 8.89
N LEU A 44 -13.46 -5.32 8.09
CA LEU A 44 -12.55 -6.37 8.56
C LEU A 44 -11.66 -5.88 9.70
N TRP A 45 -11.18 -4.63 9.61
CA TRP A 45 -10.38 -4.01 10.66
C TRP A 45 -11.17 -3.87 11.95
N ARG A 46 -12.42 -3.39 11.87
CA ARG A 46 -13.28 -3.27 13.06
C ARG A 46 -13.63 -4.63 13.65
N ALA A 47 -13.85 -5.64 12.81
CA ALA A 47 -14.08 -7.00 13.28
C ALA A 47 -12.86 -7.56 14.00
N GLN A 48 -11.65 -7.29 13.49
CA GLN A 48 -10.39 -7.64 14.14
C GLN A 48 -10.23 -6.98 15.52
N GLU A 49 -10.62 -5.71 15.65
CA GLU A 49 -10.58 -5.00 16.94
C GLU A 49 -11.54 -5.63 17.95
N GLN A 50 -12.79 -5.85 17.53
CA GLN A 50 -13.83 -6.43 18.38
C GLN A 50 -13.52 -7.89 18.77
N HIS A 51 -12.81 -8.62 17.91
CA HIS A 51 -12.51 -10.04 18.07
C HIS A 51 -11.07 -10.26 18.54
N ASP A 52 -10.69 -9.60 19.64
CA ASP A 52 -9.43 -9.82 20.36
C ASP A 52 -8.16 -9.76 19.49
N GLY A 53 -8.16 -8.91 18.46
CA GLY A 53 -6.98 -8.68 17.63
C GLY A 53 -6.85 -9.54 16.37
N TRP A 54 -7.84 -10.38 16.04
CA TRP A 54 -7.77 -11.23 14.84
C TRP A 54 -9.11 -11.38 14.10
N VAL A 55 -9.03 -11.70 12.80
CA VAL A 55 -10.17 -11.92 11.92
C VAL A 55 -10.51 -13.41 11.83
N CYS A 56 -11.60 -13.80 12.46
CA CYS A 56 -12.13 -15.16 12.37
C CYS A 56 -12.93 -15.40 11.08
N GLU A 57 -13.07 -16.66 10.68
CA GLU A 57 -13.86 -17.06 9.50
C GLU A 57 -15.33 -16.60 9.60
N PRO A 58 -16.03 -16.73 10.74
CA PRO A 58 -17.38 -16.23 10.87
C PRO A 58 -17.49 -14.72 10.63
N ALA A 59 -16.50 -13.92 11.03
CA ALA A 59 -16.47 -12.49 10.75
C ALA A 59 -16.36 -12.20 9.24
N ILE A 60 -15.52 -12.96 8.52
CA ILE A 60 -15.41 -12.87 7.05
C ILE A 60 -16.75 -13.16 6.39
N ARG A 61 -17.45 -14.20 6.82
CA ARG A 61 -18.79 -14.56 6.29
C ARG A 61 -19.83 -13.49 6.61
N TYR A 62 -19.86 -13.01 7.86
CA TYR A 62 -20.77 -11.97 8.31
C TYR A 62 -20.60 -10.67 7.51
N ILE A 63 -19.36 -10.24 7.27
CA ILE A 63 -19.07 -9.04 6.46
C ILE A 63 -19.43 -9.28 4.98
N ALA A 64 -19.20 -10.48 4.45
CA ALA A 64 -19.58 -10.82 3.08
C ALA A 64 -21.11 -10.70 2.88
N GLU A 65 -21.89 -11.24 3.81
CA GLU A 65 -23.35 -11.12 3.81
C GLU A 65 -23.80 -9.66 3.96
N MET A 66 -23.19 -8.90 4.87
CA MET A 66 -23.49 -7.49 5.09
C MET A 66 -23.27 -6.61 3.84
N LEU A 67 -22.27 -6.93 3.03
CA LEU A 67 -21.92 -6.19 1.82
C LEU A 67 -22.51 -6.77 0.53
N ASP A 68 -23.30 -7.84 0.61
CA ASP A 68 -23.77 -8.62 -0.55
C ASP A 68 -22.60 -9.01 -1.50
N MET A 69 -21.51 -9.51 -0.91
CA MET A 69 -20.30 -9.92 -1.60
C MET A 69 -20.10 -11.44 -1.54
N PRO A 70 -19.52 -12.07 -2.58
CA PRO A 70 -19.07 -13.45 -2.48
C PRO A 70 -18.01 -13.59 -1.37
N LYS A 71 -18.22 -14.53 -0.43
CA LYS A 71 -17.29 -14.82 0.69
C LYS A 71 -15.82 -14.92 0.25
N ILE A 72 -15.56 -15.55 -0.90
CA ILE A 72 -14.20 -15.71 -1.43
C ILE A 72 -13.51 -14.36 -1.66
N ARG A 73 -14.23 -13.29 -2.04
CA ARG A 73 -13.64 -11.96 -2.24
C ARG A 73 -13.19 -11.34 -0.92
N VAL A 74 -13.97 -11.52 0.14
CA VAL A 74 -13.60 -11.06 1.49
C VAL A 74 -12.40 -11.86 2.02
N LEU A 75 -12.38 -13.18 1.78
CA LEU A 75 -11.25 -14.04 2.13
C LEU A 75 -9.97 -13.67 1.35
N GLU A 76 -10.07 -13.34 0.06
CA GLU A 76 -8.95 -12.83 -0.74
C GLU A 76 -8.38 -11.55 -0.13
N VAL A 77 -9.24 -10.61 0.29
CA VAL A 77 -8.80 -9.37 0.97
C VAL A 77 -8.12 -9.69 2.31
N ALA A 78 -8.75 -10.51 3.15
CA ALA A 78 -8.24 -10.87 4.47
C ALA A 78 -6.87 -11.57 4.39
N THR A 79 -6.67 -12.43 3.39
CA THR A 79 -5.40 -13.15 3.19
C THR A 79 -4.33 -12.31 2.50
N PHE A 80 -4.72 -11.36 1.64
CA PHE A 80 -3.80 -10.50 0.90
C PHE A 80 -3.15 -9.44 1.80
N TYR A 81 -3.92 -8.73 2.62
CA TYR A 81 -3.37 -7.68 3.48
C TYR A 81 -2.82 -8.26 4.78
N THR A 82 -1.53 -8.04 5.03
CA THR A 82 -0.81 -8.57 6.19
C THR A 82 -1.32 -8.02 7.52
N MET A 83 -1.95 -6.85 7.52
CA MET A 83 -2.53 -6.23 8.72
C MET A 83 -3.67 -7.05 9.35
N PHE A 84 -4.34 -7.89 8.56
CA PHE A 84 -5.41 -8.75 9.07
C PHE A 84 -4.83 -10.02 9.67
N GLN A 85 -4.81 -10.13 10.99
CA GLN A 85 -4.33 -11.31 11.70
C GLN A 85 -5.35 -12.43 11.52
N LEU A 86 -4.93 -13.55 10.93
CA LEU A 86 -5.82 -14.68 10.63
C LEU A 86 -5.76 -15.79 11.70
N GLN A 87 -4.99 -15.55 12.74
CA GLN A 87 -4.76 -16.40 13.90
C GLN A 87 -4.93 -15.56 15.16
N PRO A 88 -5.32 -16.16 16.30
CA PRO A 88 -5.33 -15.46 17.57
C PRO A 88 -3.97 -14.82 17.87
N VAL A 89 -4.02 -13.62 18.45
CA VAL A 89 -2.84 -12.88 18.92
C VAL A 89 -2.93 -12.67 20.43
N GLY A 90 -1.85 -12.18 21.03
CA GLY A 90 -1.77 -11.88 22.45
C GLY A 90 -2.89 -10.94 22.89
N LYS A 91 -3.60 -11.32 23.96
CA LYS A 91 -4.79 -10.59 24.44
C LYS A 91 -4.48 -9.19 24.92
N LYS A 92 -3.26 -8.95 25.41
CA LYS A 92 -2.84 -7.66 25.95
C LYS A 92 -2.12 -6.82 24.89
N ALA A 93 -1.18 -7.43 24.16
CA ALA A 93 -0.43 -6.75 23.11
C ALA A 93 0.04 -7.71 22.00
N HIS A 94 -0.05 -7.22 20.76
CA HIS A 94 0.58 -7.82 19.58
C HIS A 94 1.68 -6.89 19.06
N ILE A 95 2.94 -7.33 19.16
CA ILE A 95 4.13 -6.53 18.87
C ILE A 95 4.58 -6.79 17.44
N GLN A 96 4.55 -5.78 16.59
CA GLN A 96 5.04 -5.82 15.22
C GLN A 96 6.39 -5.07 15.14
N VAL A 97 7.49 -5.80 15.01
CA VAL A 97 8.85 -5.22 14.97
C VAL A 97 9.24 -4.93 13.52
N CYS A 98 9.65 -3.69 13.22
CA CYS A 98 10.13 -3.35 11.87
C CYS A 98 11.50 -4.00 11.60
N GLY A 99 11.54 -4.91 10.62
CA GLY A 99 12.75 -5.63 10.19
C GLY A 99 13.51 -4.99 9.02
N THR A 100 12.97 -3.92 8.41
CA THR A 100 13.58 -3.35 7.19
C THR A 100 14.89 -2.61 7.44
N THR A 101 15.67 -2.42 6.38
CA THR A 101 17.04 -1.91 6.42
C THR A 101 17.26 -0.68 7.31
N PRO A 102 16.42 0.38 7.31
CA PRO A 102 16.65 1.52 8.20
C PRO A 102 16.57 1.16 9.69
N CYS A 103 15.63 0.29 10.08
CA CYS A 103 15.51 -0.22 11.44
C CYS A 103 16.60 -1.23 11.78
N GLN A 104 16.96 -2.10 10.82
CA GLN A 104 18.06 -3.05 10.97
C GLN A 104 19.39 -2.33 11.22
N LEU A 105 19.71 -1.30 10.43
CA LEU A 105 20.91 -0.46 10.60
C LEU A 105 20.94 0.26 11.96
N ARG A 106 19.78 0.45 12.59
CA ARG A 106 19.61 1.05 13.91
C ARG A 106 19.43 0.02 15.03
N GLY A 107 19.62 -1.27 14.74
CA GLY A 107 19.65 -2.32 15.74
C GLY A 107 18.30 -2.97 16.07
N SER A 108 17.32 -2.97 15.16
CA SER A 108 16.03 -3.65 15.40
C SER A 108 16.15 -5.16 15.63
N GLU A 109 17.26 -5.79 15.22
CA GLU A 109 17.57 -7.19 15.52
C GLU A 109 17.66 -7.46 17.03
N GLU A 110 18.10 -6.48 17.83
CA GLU A 110 18.10 -6.60 19.30
C GLU A 110 16.67 -6.59 19.86
N LEU A 111 15.75 -5.83 19.24
CA LEU A 111 14.33 -5.85 19.61
C LEU A 111 13.71 -7.21 19.29
N VAL A 112 14.05 -7.80 18.14
CA VAL A 112 13.64 -9.17 17.77
C VAL A 112 14.12 -10.19 18.80
N LYS A 113 15.39 -10.13 19.25
CA LYS A 113 15.92 -11.02 20.29
C LYS A 113 15.19 -10.87 21.63
N ILE A 114 14.77 -9.65 21.99
CA ILE A 114 13.95 -9.41 23.18
C ILE A 114 12.58 -10.09 23.02
N CYS A 115 11.93 -9.94 21.87
CA CYS A 115 10.66 -10.62 21.60
C CYS A 115 10.80 -12.16 21.67
N GLN A 116 11.86 -12.70 21.06
CA GLN A 116 12.16 -14.14 21.08
C GLN A 116 12.36 -14.70 22.50
N SER A 117 13.00 -13.93 23.37
CA SER A 117 13.31 -14.37 24.73
C SER A 117 12.17 -14.15 25.73
N ARG A 118 11.37 -13.09 25.55
CA ARG A 118 10.34 -12.68 26.51
C ARG A 118 8.92 -13.09 26.15
N ILE A 119 8.62 -13.23 24.86
CA ILE A 119 7.25 -13.47 24.38
C ILE A 119 7.14 -14.91 23.91
N ALA A 120 7.82 -15.25 22.82
CA ALA A 120 7.82 -16.60 22.27
C ALA A 120 9.00 -16.78 21.31
N LYS A 121 9.54 -18.00 21.20
CA LYS A 121 10.75 -18.26 20.39
C LYS A 121 10.52 -17.99 18.91
N HIS A 122 9.33 -18.30 18.39
CA HIS A 122 8.99 -18.05 16.99
C HIS A 122 7.94 -16.95 16.86
N MET A 123 8.01 -16.17 15.77
CA MET A 123 6.97 -15.19 15.45
C MET A 123 5.62 -15.86 15.21
N HIS A 124 4.55 -15.10 15.45
CA HIS A 124 3.15 -15.55 15.45
C HIS A 124 2.78 -16.58 16.52
N GLU A 125 3.70 -16.94 17.42
CA GLU A 125 3.37 -17.68 18.63
C GLU A 125 2.90 -16.72 19.72
N ILE A 126 1.96 -17.20 20.53
CA ILE A 126 1.45 -16.49 21.70
C ILE A 126 2.29 -16.93 22.91
N SER A 127 2.59 -16.00 23.81
CA SER A 127 3.28 -16.28 25.08
C SER A 127 2.51 -17.30 25.94
N GLU A 128 3.21 -17.96 26.85
CA GLU A 128 2.65 -19.01 27.72
C GLU A 128 1.44 -18.52 28.55
N ASP A 129 1.43 -17.24 28.92
CA ASP A 129 0.34 -16.60 29.67
C ASP A 129 -0.82 -16.11 28.78
N GLY A 130 -0.70 -16.22 27.45
CA GLY A 130 -1.70 -15.78 26.48
C GLY A 130 -1.76 -14.26 26.25
N MET A 131 -0.87 -13.48 26.88
CA MET A 131 -1.00 -12.02 26.93
C MET A 131 -0.27 -11.30 25.79
N PHE A 132 0.83 -11.87 25.31
CA PHE A 132 1.69 -11.26 24.31
C PHE A 132 1.86 -12.14 23.09
N SER A 133 2.12 -11.52 21.95
CA SER A 133 2.55 -12.19 20.72
C SER A 133 3.39 -11.22 19.93
N TRP A 134 4.21 -11.73 19.02
CA TRP A 134 5.05 -10.85 18.20
C TRP A 134 5.20 -11.35 16.77
N GLU A 135 5.49 -10.44 15.86
CA GLU A 135 5.92 -10.73 14.52
C GLU A 135 6.95 -9.71 14.03
N GLU A 136 7.78 -10.14 13.09
CA GLU A 136 8.60 -9.23 12.29
C GLU A 136 7.78 -8.77 11.09
N VAL A 137 7.77 -7.46 10.85
CA VAL A 137 7.05 -6.83 9.74
C VAL A 137 7.99 -5.98 8.90
N GLU A 138 7.49 -5.60 7.72
CA GLU A 138 8.17 -4.71 6.81
C GLU A 138 8.14 -3.24 7.31
N CYS A 139 8.42 -2.29 6.41
CA CYS A 139 8.51 -0.87 6.76
C CYS A 139 7.19 -0.34 7.32
N LEU A 140 7.23 0.17 8.55
CA LEU A 140 6.11 0.81 9.26
C LEU A 140 6.06 2.34 9.09
N GLY A 141 6.92 2.91 8.23
CA GLY A 141 6.86 4.34 7.87
C GLY A 141 7.46 5.33 8.87
N ALA A 142 8.05 4.87 9.98
CA ALA A 142 8.69 5.71 11.00
C ALA A 142 10.24 5.68 10.91
N CYS A 143 10.79 5.75 9.69
CA CYS A 143 12.23 5.50 9.44
C CYS A 143 13.16 6.50 10.14
N VAL A 144 12.77 7.77 10.27
CA VAL A 144 13.58 8.77 10.97
C VAL A 144 13.62 8.51 12.48
N ASN A 145 12.69 7.70 12.99
CA ASN A 145 12.52 7.24 14.37
C ASN A 145 12.92 5.78 14.60
N ALA A 146 13.82 5.26 13.76
CA ALA A 146 14.32 3.91 13.89
C ALA A 146 15.28 3.73 15.09
N PRO A 147 15.23 2.57 15.79
CA PRO A 147 14.35 1.42 15.53
C PRO A 147 12.99 1.56 16.24
N MET A 148 11.96 0.87 15.74
CA MET A 148 10.60 1.02 16.22
C MET A 148 9.79 -0.28 16.18
N VAL A 149 8.71 -0.30 16.95
CA VAL A 149 7.67 -1.33 16.90
C VAL A 149 6.30 -0.67 16.76
N GLN A 150 5.33 -1.40 16.20
CA GLN A 150 3.92 -1.06 16.29
C GLN A 150 3.23 -2.03 17.26
N ILE A 151 2.43 -1.51 18.17
CA ILE A 151 1.56 -2.31 19.04
C ILE A 151 0.13 -1.88 18.76
N PHE A 152 -0.63 -2.78 18.13
CA PHE A 152 -1.94 -2.48 17.53
C PHE A 152 -1.89 -1.27 16.58
N LYS A 153 -2.39 -0.10 17.00
CA LYS A 153 -2.41 1.12 16.18
C LYS A 153 -1.21 2.03 16.41
N ASP A 154 -0.60 1.96 17.57
CA ASP A 154 0.37 2.95 18.02
C ASP A 154 1.80 2.52 17.70
N THR A 155 2.61 3.51 17.32
CA THR A 155 4.05 3.33 17.11
C THR A 155 4.80 3.67 18.39
N TYR A 156 5.81 2.87 18.71
CA TYR A 156 6.77 3.13 19.77
C TYR A 156 8.15 3.13 19.13
N GLU A 157 8.82 4.27 19.20
CA GLU A 157 9.89 4.61 18.29
C GLU A 157 11.16 5.00 19.05
N ASP A 158 12.29 5.10 18.35
CA ASP A 158 13.60 5.39 18.95
C ASP A 158 13.96 4.44 20.10
N LEU A 159 13.59 3.18 19.93
CA LEU A 159 13.73 2.17 20.97
C LEU A 159 15.19 1.76 21.14
N THR A 160 15.52 1.49 22.38
CA THR A 160 16.74 0.80 22.80
C THR A 160 16.34 -0.51 23.49
N PRO A 161 17.26 -1.46 23.68
CA PRO A 161 16.97 -2.65 24.46
C PRO A 161 16.35 -2.35 25.84
N ASP A 162 16.85 -1.33 26.52
CA ASP A 162 16.38 -0.94 27.86
C ASP A 162 14.97 -0.33 27.83
N THR A 163 14.74 0.63 26.92
CA THR A 163 13.42 1.28 26.79
C THR A 163 12.36 0.32 26.28
N PHE A 164 12.73 -0.62 25.40
CA PHE A 164 11.80 -1.65 24.92
C PHE A 164 11.45 -2.67 26.02
N ASN A 165 12.42 -3.11 26.82
CA ASN A 165 12.13 -3.95 27.98
C ASN A 165 11.22 -3.25 28.98
N LYS A 166 11.50 -1.98 29.27
CA LYS A 166 10.66 -1.15 30.14
C LYS A 166 9.24 -1.02 29.57
N LEU A 167 9.10 -0.82 28.26
CA LEU A 167 7.79 -0.76 27.59
C LEU A 167 7.00 -2.06 27.80
N LEU A 168 7.62 -3.22 27.58
CA LEU A 168 7.00 -4.52 27.82
C LEU A 168 6.59 -4.71 29.29
N ASP A 169 7.43 -4.28 30.23
CA ASP A 169 7.15 -4.36 31.67
C ASP A 169 5.97 -3.46 32.07
N ASP A 170 5.94 -2.24 31.55
CA ASP A 170 4.87 -1.28 31.84
C ASP A 170 3.54 -1.74 31.25
N ILE A 171 3.52 -2.26 30.02
CA ILE A 171 2.33 -2.88 29.44
C ILE A 171 1.92 -4.09 30.27
N SER A 172 2.84 -4.99 30.63
CA SER A 172 2.54 -6.16 31.44
C SER A 172 1.93 -5.78 32.80
N ALA A 173 2.47 -4.75 33.45
CA ALA A 173 1.96 -4.21 34.71
C ALA A 173 0.65 -3.41 34.59
N GLY A 174 0.17 -3.14 33.37
CA GLY A 174 -1.04 -2.34 33.15
C GLY A 174 -0.84 -0.85 33.48
N LYS A 175 0.36 -0.33 33.25
CA LYS A 175 0.65 1.10 33.34
C LYS A 175 0.34 1.78 32.02
N GLU A 176 0.10 3.08 32.08
CA GLU A 176 0.00 3.91 30.89
C GLU A 176 1.36 4.04 30.21
N VAL A 177 1.35 3.97 28.89
CA VAL A 177 2.51 4.12 28.02
C VAL A 177 2.21 5.18 26.97
N THR A 178 3.25 5.87 26.52
CA THR A 178 3.11 7.01 25.59
C THR A 178 3.64 6.61 24.21
N PRO A 179 2.80 6.66 23.15
CA PRO A 179 3.23 6.45 21.77
C PRO A 179 4.30 7.44 21.31
N GLY A 180 4.99 7.10 20.22
CA GLY A 180 6.02 7.92 19.59
C GLY A 180 7.43 7.66 20.11
N PRO A 181 8.35 8.63 19.97
CA PRO A 181 9.75 8.51 20.36
C PRO A 181 9.96 8.28 21.86
N GLN A 182 10.75 7.28 22.22
CA GLN A 182 11.08 6.96 23.61
C GLN A 182 12.35 7.65 24.13
N ASN A 183 12.98 8.49 23.32
CA ASN A 183 14.21 9.23 23.64
C ASN A 183 13.98 10.71 24.02
N GLY A 184 12.72 11.14 24.12
CA GLY A 184 12.34 12.50 24.55
C GLY A 184 12.28 13.55 23.43
N ARG A 185 12.60 13.20 22.18
CA ARG A 185 12.35 14.11 21.06
C ARG A 185 10.87 14.14 20.69
N ARG A 186 10.41 15.24 20.10
CA ARG A 186 9.03 15.36 19.63
C ARG A 186 8.92 14.85 18.20
N PHE A 187 8.08 13.83 18.01
CA PHE A 187 7.78 13.27 16.70
C PHE A 187 9.05 13.01 15.87
N GLY A 188 9.12 13.49 14.63
CA GLY A 188 10.27 13.34 13.75
C GLY A 188 11.35 14.43 13.86
N MET A 189 11.39 15.24 14.92
CA MET A 189 12.39 16.31 15.04
C MET A 189 13.83 15.76 15.18
N ALA A 190 14.82 16.61 14.95
CA ALA A 190 16.23 16.25 15.17
C ALA A 190 16.46 15.90 16.66
N GLU A 191 17.31 14.90 16.92
CA GLU A 191 17.61 14.46 18.31
C GLU A 191 18.18 15.59 19.17
N GLY A 192 18.97 16.50 18.57
CA GLY A 192 19.52 17.69 19.23
C GLY A 192 18.53 18.85 19.42
N GLY A 193 17.26 18.66 19.07
CA GLY A 193 16.22 19.68 19.11
C GLY A 193 15.88 20.26 17.74
N GLN A 194 15.01 21.27 17.77
CA GLN A 194 14.45 21.90 16.58
C GLN A 194 15.49 22.70 15.80
N THR A 195 15.73 22.31 14.54
CA THR A 195 16.69 22.98 13.63
C THR A 195 16.01 23.77 12.51
N THR A 196 14.70 23.58 12.32
CA THR A 196 13.86 24.24 11.32
C THR A 196 12.47 24.48 11.91
N LEU A 197 11.61 25.25 11.22
CA LEU A 197 10.28 25.63 11.70
C LEU A 197 10.29 26.41 13.03
N SER A 198 11.42 27.03 13.41
CA SER A 198 11.62 27.73 14.69
C SER A 198 10.71 28.94 14.91
N GLU A 199 10.06 29.41 13.85
CA GLU A 199 9.12 30.54 13.90
C GLU A 199 7.66 30.09 14.08
N VAL A 200 7.39 28.77 14.08
CA VAL A 200 6.07 28.22 14.37
C VAL A 200 6.01 27.85 15.84
N GLU A 201 5.07 28.46 16.57
CA GLU A 201 4.76 28.04 17.93
C GLU A 201 4.05 26.68 17.89
N ASP A 202 4.60 25.71 18.62
CA ASP A 202 4.00 24.39 18.80
C ASP A 202 3.13 24.39 20.06
N ASP A 203 1.84 24.68 19.86
CA ASP A 203 0.84 24.71 20.93
C ASP A 203 0.44 23.30 21.42
N THR A 204 0.96 22.24 20.80
CA THR A 204 0.70 20.85 21.20
C THR A 204 1.70 20.32 22.24
N VAL A 205 2.71 21.10 22.62
CA VAL A 205 3.73 20.71 23.61
C VAL A 205 3.06 20.42 24.94
N GLY A 206 3.26 19.21 25.46
CA GLY A 206 2.64 18.73 26.70
C GLY A 206 1.19 18.25 26.53
N LEU A 207 0.61 18.36 25.34
CA LEU A 207 -0.74 17.86 25.03
C LEU A 207 -0.70 16.52 24.29
N LEU A 208 0.25 16.32 23.38
CA LEU A 208 0.36 15.10 22.56
C LEU A 208 1.79 14.54 22.52
N PRO A 209 1.98 13.24 22.27
CA PRO A 209 0.98 12.18 22.37
C PRO A 209 0.55 11.94 23.82
N VAL A 210 -0.67 11.44 24.02
CA VAL A 210 -1.26 11.20 25.35
C VAL A 210 -0.88 9.80 25.83
N PRO A 211 -0.49 9.62 27.11
CA PRO A 211 -0.34 8.31 27.72
C PRO A 211 -1.67 7.52 27.69
N HIS A 212 -1.61 6.22 27.47
CA HIS A 212 -2.79 5.36 27.49
C HIS A 212 -2.46 3.93 27.93
N LEU A 213 -3.51 3.18 28.28
CA LEU A 213 -3.39 1.77 28.66
C LEU A 213 -3.45 0.86 27.42
N VAL A 214 -2.42 0.03 27.24
CA VAL A 214 -2.43 -1.06 26.26
C VAL A 214 -2.98 -2.32 26.94
N ASP A 215 -4.24 -2.64 26.68
CA ASP A 215 -4.95 -3.80 27.24
C ASP A 215 -5.90 -4.42 26.20
N GLY A 216 -5.32 -4.96 25.14
CA GLY A 216 -6.02 -5.58 24.02
C GLY A 216 -6.40 -4.61 22.90
N ASN A 217 -6.72 -5.17 21.73
CA ASN A 217 -6.83 -4.40 20.49
C ASN A 217 -7.94 -3.34 20.54
N GLU A 218 -9.13 -3.66 21.05
CA GLU A 218 -10.23 -2.71 21.12
C GLU A 218 -9.96 -1.55 22.10
N LYS A 219 -9.33 -1.82 23.26
CA LYS A 219 -9.03 -0.76 24.24
C LYS A 219 -7.84 0.11 23.83
N ALA A 220 -6.82 -0.50 23.22
CA ALA A 220 -5.73 0.24 22.60
C ALA A 220 -6.20 1.01 21.36
N SER A 221 -7.33 0.59 20.76
CA SER A 221 -7.97 1.30 19.67
C SER A 221 -8.77 2.50 20.18
N HIS A 222 -8.09 3.62 20.41
CA HIS A 222 -8.76 4.91 20.60
C HIS A 222 -9.59 5.30 19.37
N ASP A 223 -10.62 6.14 19.57
CA ASP A 223 -11.08 7.05 18.53
C ASP A 223 -9.83 7.82 18.08
N PHE A 224 -9.41 7.60 16.83
CA PHE A 224 -8.15 8.07 16.23
C PHE A 224 -7.45 9.22 17.00
N ALA A 225 -6.32 8.92 17.65
CA ALA A 225 -5.63 9.83 18.57
C ALA A 225 -5.02 11.08 17.93
N GLY A 226 -5.05 11.19 16.60
CA GLY A 226 -4.79 12.45 15.92
C GLY A 226 -6.09 13.24 15.84
N GLY A 227 -6.13 14.47 16.35
CA GLY A 227 -7.21 15.38 15.99
C GLY A 227 -7.41 15.36 14.46
N PRO A 228 -8.66 15.33 13.95
CA PRO A 228 -8.90 15.23 12.52
C PRO A 228 -8.15 16.35 11.79
N ILE A 229 -7.25 15.97 10.89
CA ILE A 229 -6.43 16.90 10.08
C ILE A 229 -7.33 17.85 9.24
N ASN A 230 -8.63 17.54 9.12
CA ASN A 230 -9.57 18.22 8.23
C ASN A 230 -10.93 18.61 8.85
N ALA A 231 -11.07 18.82 10.17
CA ALA A 231 -12.30 19.43 10.70
C ALA A 231 -12.14 20.05 12.10
N ASP A 232 -12.71 21.25 12.28
CA ASP A 232 -12.98 21.91 13.57
C ASP A 232 -14.10 21.20 14.38
N GLY A 233 -14.25 19.87 14.28
CA GLY A 233 -15.50 19.18 14.61
C GLY A 233 -15.34 17.94 15.49
N ASN A 234 -16.20 17.86 16.51
CA ASN A 234 -16.50 16.67 17.32
C ASN A 234 -17.13 15.51 16.51
N ASP A 235 -16.82 15.33 15.23
CA ASP A 235 -17.47 14.38 14.33
C ASP A 235 -16.65 13.11 14.05
N TYR A 236 -15.49 12.95 14.71
CA TYR A 236 -14.61 11.83 14.45
C TYR A 236 -14.96 10.57 15.27
N ASP A 237 -16.11 9.97 14.97
CA ASP A 237 -16.37 8.54 15.24
C ASP A 237 -15.72 7.61 14.17
N GLY A 238 -14.78 8.16 13.39
CA GLY A 238 -14.12 7.50 12.27
C GLY A 238 -14.98 7.42 11.01
N VAL A 239 -16.15 8.08 10.96
CA VAL A 239 -17.07 8.03 9.80
C VAL A 239 -17.41 9.44 9.32
N PRO A 240 -16.56 10.06 8.45
CA PRO A 240 -16.86 11.31 7.75
C PRO A 240 -18.23 11.30 7.07
N THR A 241 -18.82 12.48 6.91
CA THR A 241 -20.10 12.70 6.21
C THR A 241 -20.21 11.94 4.88
N PRO A 242 -21.43 11.49 4.48
CA PRO A 242 -21.64 10.65 3.30
C PRO A 242 -20.91 11.19 2.07
N ALA A 243 -20.27 10.30 1.29
CA ALA A 243 -19.47 10.75 0.16
C ALA A 243 -20.30 11.50 -0.88
N GLU A 244 -21.61 11.30 -0.97
CA GLU A 244 -22.43 12.05 -1.91
C GLU A 244 -22.50 13.54 -1.54
N ASP A 245 -22.65 13.87 -0.26
CA ASP A 245 -22.64 15.26 0.23
C ASP A 245 -21.23 15.87 0.18
N ALA A 246 -20.21 15.09 0.56
CA ALA A 246 -18.82 15.56 0.51
C ALA A 246 -18.34 15.74 -0.93
N VAL A 247 -18.64 14.80 -1.84
CA VAL A 247 -18.33 14.90 -3.28
C VAL A 247 -19.15 15.98 -3.94
N ALA A 248 -20.42 16.18 -3.56
CA ALA A 248 -21.22 17.31 -4.06
C ALA A 248 -20.63 18.65 -3.61
N LYS A 249 -20.23 18.78 -2.34
CA LYS A 249 -19.56 19.98 -1.82
C LYS A 249 -18.21 20.23 -2.48
N VAL A 250 -17.37 19.20 -2.64
CA VAL A 250 -16.08 19.32 -3.32
C VAL A 250 -16.28 19.65 -4.80
N LYS A 251 -17.22 18.99 -5.50
CA LYS A 251 -17.57 19.33 -6.89
C LYS A 251 -18.10 20.74 -7.00
N ALA A 252 -18.95 21.20 -6.08
CA ALA A 252 -19.46 22.57 -6.06
C ALA A 252 -18.35 23.59 -5.77
N ALA A 253 -17.44 23.30 -4.85
CA ALA A 253 -16.29 24.15 -4.55
C ALA A 253 -15.28 24.19 -5.71
N PHE A 254 -15.08 23.07 -6.41
CA PHE A 254 -14.26 23.00 -7.61
C PHE A 254 -14.92 23.73 -8.79
N ALA A 255 -16.24 23.56 -8.98
CA ALA A 255 -17.02 24.27 -9.98
C ALA A 255 -16.99 25.78 -9.76
N ALA A 256 -17.20 26.23 -8.52
CA ALA A 256 -17.11 27.64 -8.14
C ALA A 256 -15.70 28.23 -8.31
N LYS A 257 -14.64 27.41 -8.21
CA LYS A 257 -13.26 27.81 -8.55
C LYS A 257 -12.99 27.81 -10.06
N SER A 258 -13.60 26.91 -10.82
CA SER A 258 -13.48 26.87 -12.29
C SER A 258 -14.29 27.95 -12.99
N ASP A 259 -15.39 28.42 -12.39
CA ASP A 259 -16.21 29.52 -12.94
C ASP A 259 -15.49 30.88 -12.90
N LYS A 260 -14.43 31.02 -12.07
CA LYS A 260 -13.53 32.18 -12.11
C LYS A 260 -12.42 32.09 -13.16
N ALA A 261 -12.26 30.94 -13.82
CA ALA A 261 -11.15 30.70 -14.75
C ALA A 261 -11.61 30.35 -16.18
N ALA A 262 -12.91 30.43 -16.50
CA ALA A 262 -13.45 30.00 -17.79
C ALA A 262 -13.93 31.18 -18.65
N GLU A 263 -12.98 31.93 -19.22
CA GLU A 263 -13.15 32.47 -20.58
C GLU A 263 -12.63 31.38 -21.56
N LYS A 264 -13.54 30.86 -22.40
CA LYS A 264 -13.39 29.68 -23.28
C LYS A 264 -12.45 29.97 -24.48
N PRO A 265 -11.88 28.96 -25.20
CA PRO A 265 -12.65 28.12 -26.15
C PRO A 265 -12.20 26.62 -26.17
N ALA A 266 -13.10 25.63 -26.16
CA ALA A 266 -13.78 24.96 -27.28
C ALA A 266 -13.25 23.52 -27.53
N ALA A 267 -14.15 22.62 -27.91
CA ALA A 267 -14.13 21.18 -27.65
C ALA A 267 -13.65 20.30 -28.83
N LYS A 268 -13.23 19.05 -28.52
CA LYS A 268 -13.24 17.89 -29.43
C LYS A 268 -13.53 16.58 -28.65
N PRO A 269 -14.04 15.51 -29.31
CA PRO A 269 -15.01 14.58 -28.73
C PRO A 269 -14.42 13.22 -28.27
N ALA A 270 -15.28 12.47 -27.57
CA ALA A 270 -15.03 11.27 -26.78
C ALA A 270 -14.58 10.00 -27.54
N ALA A 271 -13.90 9.11 -26.81
CA ALA A 271 -13.66 7.71 -27.19
C ALA A 271 -14.40 6.72 -26.24
N PRO A 272 -14.78 5.51 -26.70
CA PRO A 272 -15.72 4.62 -26.01
C PRO A 272 -15.08 3.61 -25.03
N LYS A 273 -15.92 3.13 -24.09
CA LYS A 273 -15.83 1.96 -23.17
C LYS A 273 -15.80 0.62 -23.95
N ALA A 274 -15.42 -0.58 -23.48
CA ALA A 274 -14.84 -1.16 -22.26
C ALA A 274 -14.49 -2.67 -22.50
N ALA A 275 -13.57 -3.24 -21.68
CA ALA A 275 -13.44 -4.64 -21.15
C ALA A 275 -13.49 -5.88 -22.10
N PRO A 276 -13.12 -7.13 -21.69
CA PRO A 276 -12.59 -7.65 -20.42
C PRO A 276 -11.32 -8.56 -20.53
N LYS A 277 -10.78 -8.95 -19.38
CA LYS A 277 -9.68 -9.91 -19.15
C LYS A 277 -10.24 -11.34 -18.92
N PRO A 278 -9.48 -12.43 -19.19
CA PRO A 278 -9.23 -13.39 -18.10
C PRO A 278 -7.77 -13.90 -17.97
N ALA A 279 -7.52 -14.52 -16.80
CA ALA A 279 -6.27 -15.01 -16.21
C ALA A 279 -5.71 -16.32 -16.85
N ALA A 280 -4.38 -16.52 -16.97
CA ALA A 280 -3.43 -17.31 -16.14
C ALA A 280 -3.66 -18.86 -16.16
N VAL A 281 -2.71 -19.83 -16.27
CA VAL A 281 -1.26 -19.99 -15.96
C VAL A 281 -0.67 -21.19 -16.77
N ALA A 282 0.66 -21.19 -17.06
CA ALA A 282 1.62 -22.32 -17.16
C ALA A 282 2.21 -22.76 -18.54
N LYS A 283 3.56 -22.89 -18.53
CA LYS A 283 4.60 -23.42 -19.47
C LYS A 283 4.12 -24.59 -20.37
N THR A 284 4.50 -24.82 -21.63
CA THR A 284 5.70 -24.57 -22.47
C THR A 284 5.39 -25.04 -23.92
N GLU A 285 6.09 -24.50 -24.93
CA GLU A 285 5.98 -24.74 -26.40
C GLU A 285 4.78 -24.11 -27.15
N PRO A 286 4.98 -23.64 -28.41
CA PRO A 286 4.24 -22.50 -28.96
C PRO A 286 2.78 -22.86 -29.26
N ALA A 287 1.86 -22.08 -28.69
CA ALA A 287 0.46 -22.13 -29.07
C ALA A 287 0.28 -21.48 -30.44
N ALA A 288 -0.52 -22.12 -31.30
CA ALA A 288 -0.88 -21.62 -32.62
C ALA A 288 -1.51 -20.23 -32.51
N GLY A 289 -0.82 -19.21 -33.07
CA GLY A 289 -1.24 -17.81 -33.05
C GLY A 289 -0.10 -16.80 -32.90
N GLU A 290 1.10 -17.21 -32.49
CA GLU A 290 2.25 -16.29 -32.41
C GLU A 290 2.95 -16.17 -33.78
N LYS A 291 3.04 -14.94 -34.30
CA LYS A 291 3.82 -14.64 -35.51
C LYS A 291 5.11 -13.93 -35.13
N GLU A 292 6.23 -14.48 -35.55
CA GLU A 292 7.54 -13.87 -35.33
C GLU A 292 7.62 -12.53 -36.11
N PRO A 293 7.96 -11.42 -35.44
CA PRO A 293 8.11 -10.12 -36.09
C PRO A 293 9.33 -10.10 -37.02
N GLU A 294 9.45 -9.04 -37.82
CA GLU A 294 10.66 -8.83 -38.62
C GLU A 294 11.86 -8.50 -37.69
N LEU A 295 12.76 -9.47 -37.55
CA LEU A 295 13.99 -9.36 -36.77
C LEU A 295 15.20 -9.19 -37.69
N LEU A 296 16.10 -8.30 -37.31
CA LEU A 296 17.33 -8.02 -38.04
C LEU A 296 18.52 -8.67 -37.33
N LYS A 297 19.52 -9.10 -38.10
CA LYS A 297 20.79 -9.60 -37.54
C LYS A 297 21.69 -8.48 -37.01
N ALA A 298 21.51 -7.27 -37.52
CA ALA A 298 22.22 -6.07 -37.12
C ALA A 298 21.39 -4.84 -37.51
N ALA A 299 21.64 -3.71 -36.84
CA ALA A 299 20.99 -2.47 -37.19
C ALA A 299 21.28 -2.06 -38.65
N ARG A 300 20.23 -1.73 -39.41
CA ARG A 300 20.37 -1.14 -40.75
C ARG A 300 21.27 0.10 -40.69
N GLY A 301 22.24 0.17 -41.60
CA GLY A 301 23.22 1.26 -41.64
C GLY A 301 24.21 1.29 -40.47
N GLY A 302 24.29 0.24 -39.64
CA GLY A 302 25.21 0.15 -38.50
C GLY A 302 24.83 1.05 -37.31
N LYS A 303 23.66 1.68 -37.34
CA LYS A 303 23.15 2.56 -36.29
C LYS A 303 21.74 2.15 -35.91
N ALA A 304 21.53 1.82 -34.64
CA ALA A 304 20.21 1.55 -34.08
C ALA A 304 19.52 2.86 -33.67
N ASP A 305 18.19 2.84 -33.65
CA ASP A 305 17.40 3.87 -33.00
C ASP A 305 17.55 3.78 -31.48
N ASP A 306 17.29 4.90 -30.80
CA ASP A 306 17.30 4.97 -29.35
C ASP A 306 15.92 4.53 -28.81
N LEU A 307 15.71 3.22 -28.69
CA LEU A 307 14.45 2.63 -28.24
C LEU A 307 14.07 3.07 -26.82
N LYS A 308 15.01 3.59 -26.03
CA LYS A 308 14.73 4.27 -24.73
C LYS A 308 13.76 5.46 -24.85
N GLN A 309 13.53 5.97 -26.05
CA GLN A 309 12.50 6.98 -26.32
C GLN A 309 11.07 6.44 -26.30
N LEU A 310 10.88 5.11 -26.22
CA LEU A 310 9.60 4.48 -25.96
C LEU A 310 9.36 4.40 -24.46
N LYS A 311 8.18 4.84 -24.01
CA LYS A 311 7.80 4.78 -22.60
C LYS A 311 7.95 3.36 -22.05
N GLY A 312 8.69 3.22 -20.95
CA GLY A 312 8.89 1.93 -20.29
C GLY A 312 10.03 1.08 -20.86
N VAL A 313 10.70 1.54 -21.92
CA VAL A 313 11.98 0.99 -22.38
C VAL A 313 13.13 1.72 -21.69
N GLY A 314 13.89 0.98 -20.88
CA GLY A 314 15.16 1.45 -20.31
C GLY A 314 16.35 0.70 -20.91
N PRO A 315 17.61 1.06 -20.57
CA PRO A 315 18.83 0.49 -21.18
C PRO A 315 18.85 -1.04 -21.21
N LYS A 316 18.42 -1.68 -20.12
CA LYS A 316 18.37 -3.15 -20.04
C LYS A 316 17.34 -3.77 -20.98
N LEU A 317 16.20 -3.12 -21.15
CA LEU A 317 15.13 -3.62 -22.02
C LEU A 317 15.46 -3.35 -23.50
N GLU A 318 16.06 -2.20 -23.80
CA GLU A 318 16.64 -1.90 -25.11
C GLU A 318 17.72 -2.94 -25.48
N GLY A 319 18.61 -3.30 -24.56
CA GLY A 319 19.60 -4.36 -24.76
C GLY A 319 18.95 -5.70 -25.13
N THR A 320 17.89 -6.11 -24.42
CA THR A 320 17.14 -7.33 -24.75
C THR A 320 16.45 -7.25 -26.12
N LEU A 321 15.88 -6.10 -26.48
CA LEU A 321 15.26 -5.89 -27.80
C LEU A 321 16.30 -5.97 -28.93
N ASN A 322 17.47 -5.37 -28.73
CA ASN A 322 18.59 -5.44 -29.68
C ASN A 322 19.09 -6.89 -29.83
N GLU A 323 19.22 -7.64 -28.74
CA GLU A 323 19.58 -9.07 -28.77
C GLU A 323 18.56 -9.92 -29.55
N LEU A 324 17.27 -9.57 -29.45
CA LEU A 324 16.21 -10.21 -30.24
C LEU A 324 16.23 -9.78 -31.72
N GLY A 325 16.95 -8.73 -32.09
CA GLY A 325 17.02 -8.23 -33.46
C GLY A 325 16.10 -7.04 -33.76
N VAL A 326 15.58 -6.38 -32.72
CA VAL A 326 14.76 -5.17 -32.81
C VAL A 326 15.65 -3.97 -32.55
N TYR A 327 15.95 -3.20 -33.59
CA TYR A 327 16.89 -2.07 -33.53
C TYR A 327 16.27 -0.74 -33.91
N HIS A 328 15.07 -0.74 -34.51
CA HIS A 328 14.48 0.45 -35.13
C HIS A 328 13.01 0.64 -34.72
N PHE A 329 12.53 1.88 -34.71
CA PHE A 329 11.15 2.21 -34.37
C PHE A 329 10.14 1.64 -35.37
N ASP A 330 10.49 1.56 -36.65
CA ASP A 330 9.61 0.99 -37.69
C ASP A 330 9.31 -0.50 -37.45
N GLN A 331 10.28 -1.27 -36.95
CA GLN A 331 10.08 -2.67 -36.56
C GLN A 331 8.97 -2.75 -35.50
N VAL A 332 9.07 -1.93 -34.43
CA VAL A 332 8.07 -1.86 -33.36
C VAL A 332 6.73 -1.33 -33.89
N ALA A 333 6.74 -0.33 -34.76
CA ALA A 333 5.53 0.28 -35.33
C ALA A 333 4.71 -0.69 -36.20
N SER A 334 5.38 -1.70 -36.78
CA SER A 334 4.77 -2.69 -37.67
C SER A 334 4.12 -3.89 -36.95
N TRP A 335 4.28 -4.02 -35.62
CA TRP A 335 3.75 -5.17 -34.90
C TRP A 335 2.22 -5.14 -34.80
N GLY A 336 1.59 -6.24 -35.20
CA GLY A 336 0.21 -6.55 -34.91
C GLY A 336 0.07 -7.30 -33.57
N ALA A 337 -1.14 -7.74 -33.25
CA ALA A 337 -1.42 -8.45 -32.00
C ALA A 337 -0.57 -9.73 -31.85
N ASP A 338 -0.34 -10.45 -32.95
CA ASP A 338 0.39 -11.72 -32.96
C ASP A 338 1.90 -11.50 -32.76
N GLU A 339 2.47 -10.46 -33.36
CA GLU A 339 3.86 -10.05 -33.16
C GLU A 339 4.09 -9.51 -31.74
N ILE A 340 3.15 -8.71 -31.22
CA ILE A 340 3.21 -8.22 -29.83
C ILE A 340 3.22 -9.39 -28.86
N ALA A 341 2.33 -10.36 -29.03
CA ALA A 341 2.27 -11.55 -28.19
C ALA A 341 3.58 -12.35 -28.24
N TRP A 342 4.17 -12.51 -29.44
CA TRP A 342 5.45 -13.20 -29.62
C TRP A 342 6.59 -12.49 -28.89
N VAL A 343 6.72 -11.16 -29.03
CA VAL A 343 7.78 -10.38 -28.38
C VAL A 343 7.58 -10.37 -26.87
N ASP A 344 6.36 -10.08 -26.41
CA ASP A 344 6.04 -9.99 -24.98
C ASP A 344 6.30 -11.31 -24.24
N ALA A 345 6.09 -12.46 -24.90
CA ALA A 345 6.41 -13.78 -24.34
C ALA A 345 7.92 -13.97 -24.06
N ARG A 346 8.78 -13.26 -24.79
CA ARG A 346 10.25 -13.34 -24.73
C ARG A 346 10.88 -12.21 -23.92
N LEU A 347 10.09 -11.22 -23.50
CA LEU A 347 10.52 -10.20 -22.55
C LEU A 347 10.37 -10.68 -21.11
N LYS A 348 11.30 -10.27 -20.23
CA LYS A 348 11.20 -10.53 -18.78
C LYS A 348 10.03 -9.78 -18.12
N PHE A 349 9.55 -8.70 -18.75
CA PHE A 349 8.47 -7.87 -18.25
C PHE A 349 7.29 -7.88 -19.22
N LYS A 350 6.35 -8.78 -18.97
CA LYS A 350 5.16 -9.00 -19.82
C LYS A 350 4.14 -7.88 -19.69
N GLY A 351 3.38 -7.65 -20.76
CA GLY A 351 2.29 -6.69 -20.90
C GLY A 351 2.71 -5.23 -21.04
N ARG A 352 4.02 -4.93 -21.20
CA ARG A 352 4.50 -3.54 -21.26
C ARG A 352 4.26 -2.88 -22.60
N ILE A 353 4.35 -3.63 -23.69
CA ILE A 353 4.22 -3.12 -25.07
C ILE A 353 2.87 -2.42 -25.25
N GLU A 354 1.79 -3.07 -24.78
CA GLU A 354 0.43 -2.52 -24.84
C GLU A 354 0.17 -1.47 -23.77
N ARG A 355 0.51 -1.77 -22.50
CA ARG A 355 0.25 -0.87 -21.37
C ARG A 355 0.92 0.49 -21.53
N ASP A 356 2.17 0.48 -22.02
CA ASP A 356 2.95 1.69 -22.20
C ASP A 356 2.79 2.27 -23.61
N GLY A 357 2.03 1.63 -24.50
CA GLY A 357 1.60 2.15 -25.80
C GLY A 357 2.73 2.26 -26.83
N TRP A 358 3.58 1.24 -26.94
CA TRP A 358 4.81 1.30 -27.76
C TRP A 358 4.53 1.50 -29.24
N ILE A 359 3.52 0.82 -29.80
CA ILE A 359 3.23 0.84 -31.24
C ILE A 359 2.93 2.27 -31.72
N GLU A 360 2.07 2.99 -31.01
CA GLU A 360 1.69 4.35 -31.38
C GLU A 360 2.84 5.35 -31.21
N GLN A 361 3.68 5.17 -30.18
CA GLN A 361 4.89 5.98 -30.04
C GLN A 361 5.92 5.68 -31.13
N ALA A 362 6.11 4.41 -31.45
CA ALA A 362 7.06 3.95 -32.45
C ALA A 362 6.67 4.42 -33.85
N LYS A 363 5.37 4.45 -34.21
CA LYS A 363 4.90 5.05 -35.48
C LYS A 363 5.31 6.52 -35.58
N ILE A 364 5.06 7.31 -34.53
CA ILE A 364 5.41 8.74 -34.50
C ILE A 364 6.92 8.93 -34.63
N LEU A 365 7.72 8.12 -33.92
CA LEU A 365 9.19 8.23 -33.92
C LEU A 365 9.81 7.72 -35.23
N ALA A 366 9.25 6.67 -35.85
CA ALA A 366 9.67 6.15 -37.14
C ALA A 366 9.43 7.16 -38.27
N ASP A 367 8.35 7.95 -38.18
CA ASP A 367 8.06 9.06 -39.10
C ASP A 367 8.90 10.33 -38.84
N GLY A 368 9.85 10.28 -37.89
CA GLY A 368 10.71 11.40 -37.50
C GLY A 368 10.04 12.44 -36.59
N GLY A 369 8.87 12.13 -36.04
CA GLY A 369 8.16 12.95 -35.06
C GLY A 369 8.75 12.85 -33.65
N THR A 370 8.12 13.55 -32.70
CA THR A 370 8.47 13.47 -31.27
C THR A 370 7.23 13.26 -30.42
N THR A 371 7.37 12.53 -29.31
CA THR A 371 6.31 12.31 -28.33
C THR A 371 6.60 13.14 -27.07
N GLU A 372 5.59 13.41 -26.25
CA GLU A 372 5.80 14.09 -24.97
C GLU A 372 6.81 13.33 -24.07
N PHE A 373 6.86 12.00 -24.17
CA PHE A 373 7.84 11.20 -23.45
C PHE A 373 9.24 11.33 -24.08
N SER A 374 9.38 11.26 -25.41
CA SER A 374 10.70 11.36 -26.05
C SER A 374 11.33 12.75 -25.89
N LYS A 375 10.53 13.82 -25.82
CA LYS A 375 11.00 15.17 -25.46
C LYS A 375 11.63 15.20 -24.07
N ARG A 376 11.02 14.55 -23.09
CA ARG A 376 11.54 14.46 -21.71
C ARG A 376 12.80 13.61 -21.61
N VAL A 377 12.89 12.55 -22.43
CA VAL A 377 14.12 11.75 -22.58
C VAL A 377 15.25 12.60 -23.15
N ALA A 378 14.98 13.36 -24.22
CA ALA A 378 15.96 14.29 -24.81
C ALA A 378 16.37 15.42 -23.85
N ALA A 379 15.47 15.87 -22.98
CA ALA A 379 15.74 16.86 -21.93
C ALA A 379 16.47 16.26 -20.70
N GLY A 380 16.70 14.95 -20.65
CA GLY A 380 17.39 14.28 -19.53
C GLY A 380 16.56 14.16 -18.24
N GLU A 381 15.24 14.40 -18.31
CA GLU A 381 14.31 14.40 -17.19
C GLU A 381 13.82 12.98 -16.80
N VAL A 382 14.20 11.97 -17.57
CA VAL A 382 13.78 10.58 -17.36
C VAL A 382 14.98 9.76 -16.87
N ALA A 383 14.99 9.45 -15.57
CA ALA A 383 16.09 8.68 -14.96
C ALA A 383 16.26 7.30 -15.61
N SER A 384 15.18 6.66 -16.06
CA SER A 384 15.21 5.33 -16.67
C SER A 384 15.78 5.29 -18.09
N SER A 385 16.03 6.43 -18.73
CA SER A 385 16.64 6.50 -20.07
C SER A 385 18.13 6.82 -20.06
N LYS A 386 18.71 7.10 -18.89
CA LYS A 386 20.16 7.30 -18.74
C LYS A 386 20.85 5.94 -18.80
N SER A 387 21.87 5.80 -19.64
CA SER A 387 22.82 4.69 -19.52
C SER A 387 23.55 4.84 -18.19
N GLU A 388 23.54 3.80 -17.36
CA GLU A 388 24.49 3.70 -16.27
C GLU A 388 25.88 3.58 -16.91
N GLU A 389 26.70 4.62 -16.78
CA GLU A 389 28.15 4.55 -17.06
C GLU A 389 28.86 3.75 -15.99
#